data_AF-D3P6B1-F1
#
_entry.id   AF-D3P6B1-F1
#
_cell.length_a   1.000
_cell.length_b   1.000
_cell.length_c   1.000
_cell.angle_alpha   90.00
_cell.angle_beta   90.00
_cell.angle_gamma   90.00
#
_symmetry.space_group_name_H-M   'P 1'
#
loop_
_entity.id
_entity.type
_entity.pdbx_description
1 polymer ?
#
loop_
_entity_poly.entity_id
_entity_poly.type
_entity_poly.pdbx_seq_one_letter_code
_entity_poly.pdbx_strand_id
1 'polypeptide(L)'
;MRAGCSLRGKSVSEEHALESGKGPRGALPRHMVMQVKKSEGGGDATLDGIAKAYVLVEGRRTGHEHLYAYERNEQKVIFRHTDHLDDKVWIPEDFHPRLLNRSDFVVLHHNHPNGSSFSATDLRIFSHFAGIKLIFAHGHDDSSYQAEIRQRGNLDRALDAVQGMASDWYRSNAHPLVACHNDTAWLTTHIMCLILHAADIIDYRFDGNAECRPRYDFAGLLGTAFISASATQLRTTLRSGK
;
A
#
# COMPACT_ATOMS: atom_id res chain seq x y z
N MET A 1 -29.87 -35.26 20.62
CA MET A 1 -29.13 -36.35 19.93
C MET A 1 -27.66 -35.96 19.88
N ARG A 2 -26.80 -36.73 20.53
CA ARG A 2 -25.35 -36.49 20.63
C ARG A 2 -24.63 -37.48 19.70
N ALA A 3 -23.70 -36.98 18.90
CA ALA A 3 -22.66 -37.76 18.21
C ALA A 3 -21.37 -36.94 18.35
N GLY A 4 -20.20 -37.46 18.67
CA GLY A 4 -19.72 -38.84 18.70
C GLY A 4 -18.24 -38.78 18.34
N CYS A 5 -17.40 -38.44 19.32
CA CYS A 5 -15.95 -38.34 19.20
C CYS A 5 -15.34 -39.75 19.03
N SER A 6 -14.41 -39.92 18.08
CA SER A 6 -13.61 -41.15 17.94
C SER A 6 -12.17 -40.78 17.60
N LEU A 7 -11.27 -41.09 18.54
CA LEU A 7 -9.82 -41.00 18.43
C LEU A 7 -9.24 -42.43 18.40
N ARG A 8 -8.50 -42.75 17.33
CA ARG A 8 -7.41 -43.75 17.26
C ARG A 8 -6.50 -43.27 16.12
N GLY A 9 -5.19 -43.08 16.22
CA GLY A 9 -4.19 -43.71 17.06
C GLY A 9 -3.31 -44.60 16.17
N LYS A 10 -2.20 -44.07 15.63
CA LYS A 10 -1.02 -44.85 15.20
C LYS A 10 0.25 -44.00 15.35
N SER A 11 1.09 -44.45 16.28
CA SER A 11 2.48 -44.08 16.48
C SER A 11 3.37 -44.78 15.45
N VAL A 12 4.30 -44.05 14.83
CA VAL A 12 5.53 -44.62 14.28
C VAL A 12 6.66 -43.69 14.65
N SER A 13 7.59 -44.21 15.43
CA SER A 13 8.89 -43.66 15.77
C SER A 13 9.87 -43.97 14.65
N GLU A 14 10.54 -42.96 14.09
CA GLU A 14 11.83 -43.15 13.44
C GLU A 14 12.77 -42.01 13.83
N GLU A 15 13.81 -42.38 14.58
CA GLU A 15 15.03 -41.62 14.77
C GLU A 15 15.74 -41.47 13.42
N HIS A 16 16.12 -40.26 13.06
CA HIS A 16 17.27 -40.00 12.19
C HIS A 16 18.01 -38.78 12.74
N ALA A 17 19.11 -39.06 13.43
CA ALA A 17 20.17 -38.10 13.64
C ALA A 17 21.01 -38.05 12.36
N LEU A 18 21.23 -36.87 11.78
CA LEU A 18 22.49 -36.56 11.08
C LEU A 18 22.61 -35.06 10.76
N GLU A 19 23.69 -34.50 11.31
CA GLU A 19 24.55 -33.43 10.79
C GLU A 19 24.07 -31.97 10.74
N SER A 20 24.51 -31.25 11.77
CA SER A 20 24.76 -29.82 11.82
C SER A 20 25.79 -29.37 10.76
N GLY A 21 25.31 -28.96 9.59
CA GLY A 21 26.10 -28.21 8.60
C GLY A 21 26.03 -26.70 8.86
N LYS A 22 27.02 -26.13 9.56
CA LYS A 22 27.27 -24.69 9.57
C LYS A 22 27.85 -24.28 8.21
N GLY A 23 26.97 -23.97 7.25
CA GLY A 23 27.35 -23.29 6.01
C GLY A 23 27.69 -21.81 6.25
N PRO A 24 28.62 -21.21 5.48
CA PRO A 24 29.00 -19.82 5.64
C PRO A 24 27.80 -18.92 5.33
N ARG A 25 27.55 -17.94 6.22
CA ARG A 25 26.62 -16.85 5.96
C ARG A 25 27.04 -16.17 4.67
N GLY A 26 26.29 -16.45 3.60
CA GLY A 26 26.49 -15.84 2.29
C GLY A 26 26.41 -14.33 2.44
N ALA A 27 27.47 -13.65 2.03
CA ALA A 27 27.42 -12.22 1.84
C ALA A 27 26.25 -11.92 0.88
N LEU A 28 25.29 -11.12 1.35
CA LEU A 28 24.23 -10.58 0.51
C LEU A 28 24.87 -9.92 -0.72
N PRO A 29 24.37 -10.18 -1.94
CA PRO A 29 24.96 -9.61 -3.14
C PRO A 29 24.96 -8.09 -3.04
N ARG A 30 26.13 -7.49 -3.28
CA ARG A 30 26.29 -6.03 -3.44
C ARG A 30 25.23 -5.55 -4.43
N HIS A 31 24.33 -4.68 -3.97
CA HIS A 31 23.31 -4.01 -4.77
C HIS A 31 23.90 -3.58 -6.13
N MET A 32 23.49 -4.25 -7.21
CA MET A 32 23.71 -3.71 -8.56
C MET A 32 22.85 -2.46 -8.68
N VAL A 33 23.49 -1.30 -8.49
CA VAL A 33 22.91 -0.01 -8.83
C VAL A 33 22.76 0.02 -10.35
N MET A 34 21.60 -0.38 -10.87
CA MET A 34 21.25 -0.14 -12.26
C MET A 34 21.01 1.35 -12.44
N GLN A 35 21.99 2.06 -13.00
CA GLN A 35 21.76 3.39 -13.52
C GLN A 35 20.97 3.27 -14.82
N VAL A 36 19.77 3.83 -14.86
CA VAL A 36 19.00 3.94 -16.10
C VAL A 36 19.70 4.96 -16.98
N LYS A 37 20.33 4.51 -18.07
CA LYS A 37 20.90 5.41 -19.07
C LYS A 37 19.75 6.12 -19.78
N LYS A 38 19.75 7.45 -19.73
CA LYS A 38 18.86 8.32 -20.52
C LYS A 38 19.08 8.01 -22.01
N SER A 39 18.06 7.56 -22.72
CA SER A 39 18.15 7.22 -24.13
C SER A 39 17.73 8.41 -24.99
N GLU A 40 18.62 8.86 -25.86
CA GLU A 40 18.30 9.94 -26.79
C GLU A 40 17.47 9.37 -27.95
N GLY A 41 16.14 9.44 -27.86
CA GLY A 41 15.25 9.29 -29.02
C GLY A 41 14.21 8.17 -29.01
N GLY A 42 14.10 7.35 -27.96
CA GLY A 42 12.92 6.55 -27.64
C GLY A 42 12.27 7.16 -26.40
N GLY A 43 10.94 7.21 -26.28
CA GLY A 43 10.28 7.81 -25.12
C GLY A 43 10.85 7.23 -23.82
N ASP A 44 11.70 7.99 -23.14
CA ASP A 44 12.47 7.53 -21.99
C ASP A 44 11.48 7.00 -20.95
N ALA A 45 11.52 5.70 -20.70
CA ALA A 45 10.71 5.10 -19.64
C ALA A 45 11.14 5.75 -18.32
N THR A 46 10.23 6.54 -17.72
CA THR A 46 10.47 7.16 -16.42
C THR A 46 10.62 6.06 -15.37
N LEU A 47 11.33 6.35 -14.27
CA LEU A 47 11.40 5.39 -13.17
C LEU A 47 10.02 5.05 -12.59
N ASP A 48 9.06 5.98 -12.62
CA ASP A 48 7.66 5.68 -12.28
C ASP A 48 7.08 4.58 -13.19
N GLY A 49 7.30 4.69 -14.51
CA GLY A 49 6.84 3.70 -15.49
C GLY A 49 7.51 2.34 -15.32
N ILE A 50 8.82 2.33 -15.07
CA ILE A 50 9.59 1.10 -14.80
C ILE A 50 9.13 0.45 -13.48
N ALA A 51 8.94 1.23 -12.43
CA ALA A 51 8.51 0.75 -11.11
C ALA A 51 7.10 0.18 -11.17
N LYS A 52 6.14 0.90 -11.77
CA LYS A 52 4.77 0.42 -12.03
C LYS A 52 4.77 -0.87 -12.82
N ALA A 53 5.52 -0.91 -13.94
CA ALA A 53 5.60 -2.12 -14.77
C ALA A 53 6.16 -3.31 -13.99
N TYR A 54 7.22 -3.12 -13.20
CA TYR A 54 7.79 -4.18 -12.37
C TYR A 54 6.78 -4.76 -11.39
N VAL A 55 6.15 -3.93 -10.54
CA VAL A 55 5.25 -4.45 -9.50
C VAL A 55 3.98 -5.08 -10.09
N LEU A 56 3.49 -4.59 -11.23
CA LEU A 56 2.35 -5.20 -11.92
C LEU A 56 2.71 -6.52 -12.60
N VAL A 57 3.83 -6.59 -13.32
CA VAL A 57 4.27 -7.82 -14.00
C VAL A 57 4.56 -8.90 -12.98
N GLU A 58 5.35 -8.60 -11.95
CA GLU A 58 5.70 -9.58 -10.91
C GLU A 58 4.49 -9.93 -10.05
N GLY A 59 3.68 -8.94 -9.67
CA GLY A 59 2.46 -9.15 -8.89
C GLY A 59 1.47 -10.07 -9.61
N ARG A 60 1.20 -9.84 -10.89
CA ARG A 60 0.31 -10.71 -11.69
C ARG A 60 0.89 -12.10 -11.88
N ARG A 61 2.23 -12.21 -12.02
CA ARG A 61 2.91 -13.49 -12.21
C ARG A 61 2.85 -14.37 -10.96
N THR A 62 2.99 -13.80 -9.77
CA THR A 62 3.07 -14.57 -8.52
C THR A 62 1.77 -14.57 -7.72
N GLY A 63 0.86 -13.63 -7.98
CA GLY A 63 -0.29 -13.36 -7.11
C GLY A 63 0.11 -12.78 -5.75
N HIS A 64 1.25 -12.08 -5.67
CA HIS A 64 1.79 -11.54 -4.41
C HIS A 64 1.95 -10.02 -4.51
N GLU A 65 2.13 -9.36 -3.37
CA GLU A 65 2.57 -7.97 -3.32
C GLU A 65 4.08 -7.86 -3.53
N HIS A 66 4.47 -6.84 -4.29
CA HIS A 66 5.85 -6.48 -4.61
C HIS A 66 6.07 -5.00 -4.35
N LEU A 67 7.25 -4.65 -3.86
CA LEU A 67 7.72 -3.28 -3.68
C LEU A 67 8.76 -2.91 -4.73
N TYR A 68 8.75 -1.64 -5.11
CA TYR A 68 9.82 -0.98 -5.85
C TYR A 68 10.05 0.41 -5.26
N ALA A 69 11.26 0.68 -4.78
CA ALA A 69 11.63 1.98 -4.24
C ALA A 69 12.77 2.60 -5.04
N TYR A 70 12.67 3.90 -5.32
CA TYR A 70 13.76 4.67 -5.91
C TYR A 70 13.82 6.09 -5.33
N GLU A 71 15.00 6.69 -5.44
CA GLU A 71 15.22 8.09 -5.11
C GLU A 71 14.95 8.97 -6.33
N ARG A 72 14.06 9.94 -6.16
CA ARG A 72 13.59 10.81 -7.25
C ARG A 72 14.67 11.76 -7.77
N ASN A 73 15.51 12.30 -6.90
CA ASN A 73 16.50 13.30 -7.31
C ASN A 73 17.65 12.66 -8.10
N GLU A 74 18.19 11.55 -7.61
CA GLU A 74 19.29 10.83 -8.25
C GLU A 74 18.83 9.86 -9.35
N GLN A 75 17.51 9.66 -9.50
CA GLN A 75 16.94 8.64 -10.37
C GLN A 75 17.60 7.26 -10.13
N LYS A 76 17.70 6.88 -8.86
CA LYS A 76 18.44 5.70 -8.42
C LYS A 76 17.52 4.70 -7.73
N VAL A 77 17.51 3.46 -8.22
CA VAL A 77 16.80 2.35 -7.57
C VAL A 77 17.43 2.08 -6.21
N ILE A 78 16.60 2.03 -5.17
CA ILE A 78 17.02 1.69 -3.81
C ILE A 78 16.83 0.19 -3.61
N PHE A 79 15.62 -0.33 -3.83
CA PHE A 79 15.33 -1.75 -3.70
C PHE A 79 14.12 -2.21 -4.51
N ARG A 80 14.05 -3.53 -4.69
CA ARG A 80 12.89 -4.29 -5.16
C ARG A 80 12.70 -5.45 -4.20
N HIS A 81 11.48 -5.73 -3.78
CA HIS A 81 11.25 -6.70 -2.69
C HIS A 81 9.88 -7.39 -2.80
N THR A 82 9.77 -8.59 -2.25
CA THR A 82 8.50 -9.28 -1.99
C THR A 82 8.69 -10.21 -0.78
N ASP A 83 7.65 -10.33 0.04
CA ASP A 83 7.62 -11.32 1.14
C ASP A 83 6.88 -12.61 0.74
N HIS A 84 6.50 -12.73 -0.53
CA HIS A 84 5.68 -13.82 -1.06
C HIS A 84 4.29 -13.97 -0.39
N LEU A 85 3.67 -12.83 -0.06
CA LEU A 85 2.33 -12.74 0.51
C LEU A 85 1.44 -11.93 -0.43
N ASP A 86 0.15 -12.23 -0.44
CA ASP A 86 -0.86 -11.63 -1.34
C ASP A 86 -1.57 -10.41 -0.75
N ASP A 87 -1.41 -10.17 0.55
CA ASP A 87 -2.15 -9.16 1.32
C ASP A 87 -1.26 -8.12 2.03
N LYS A 88 0.07 -8.26 1.93
CA LYS A 88 1.05 -7.34 2.51
C LYS A 88 2.44 -7.54 1.95
N VAL A 89 3.24 -6.48 2.02
CA VAL A 89 4.69 -6.52 1.82
C VAL A 89 5.37 -5.53 2.74
N TRP A 90 6.41 -5.98 3.42
CA TRP A 90 7.20 -5.21 4.36
C TRP A 90 8.40 -4.58 3.68
N ILE A 91 8.78 -3.39 4.16
CA ILE A 91 10.02 -2.75 3.76
C ILE A 91 11.19 -3.47 4.45
N PRO A 92 12.19 -4.01 3.72
CA PRO A 92 13.31 -4.70 4.33
C PRO A 92 14.11 -3.79 5.27
N GLU A 93 14.47 -4.31 6.45
CA GLU A 93 15.13 -3.56 7.52
C GLU A 93 16.43 -2.89 7.07
N ASP A 94 17.20 -3.54 6.19
CA ASP A 94 18.47 -3.04 5.64
C ASP A 94 18.32 -1.67 4.94
N PHE A 95 17.12 -1.30 4.49
CA PHE A 95 16.84 -0.02 3.84
C PHE A 95 16.28 1.05 4.77
N HIS A 96 15.89 0.72 6.01
CA HIS A 96 15.31 1.68 6.95
C HIS A 96 16.18 2.93 7.17
N PRO A 97 17.52 2.84 7.35
CA PRO A 97 18.36 4.03 7.52
C PRO A 97 18.25 5.02 6.35
N ARG A 98 18.15 4.53 5.11
CA ARG A 98 17.97 5.37 3.91
C ARG A 98 16.58 6.03 3.92
N LEU A 99 15.55 5.27 4.26
CA LEU A 99 14.17 5.75 4.26
C LEU A 99 13.84 6.70 5.42
N LEU A 100 14.63 6.68 6.49
CA LEU A 100 14.54 7.63 7.60
C LEU A 100 15.17 9.00 7.28
N ASN A 101 16.00 9.09 6.25
CA ASN A 101 16.66 10.34 5.90
C ASN A 101 15.69 11.32 5.20
N ARG A 102 15.41 12.45 5.84
CA ARG A 102 14.45 13.45 5.34
C ARG A 102 14.86 14.15 4.05
N SER A 103 16.17 14.23 3.76
CA SER A 103 16.67 14.86 2.53
C SER A 103 16.36 14.04 1.29
N ASP A 104 16.16 12.74 1.46
CA ASP A 104 15.94 11.83 0.36
C ASP A 104 14.47 11.96 -0.05
N PHE A 105 14.23 12.17 -1.34
CA PHE A 105 12.88 12.10 -1.91
C PHE A 105 12.69 10.69 -2.43
N VAL A 106 12.22 9.79 -1.58
CA VAL A 106 11.94 8.40 -1.97
C VAL A 106 10.51 8.27 -2.48
N VAL A 107 10.40 7.62 -3.64
CA VAL A 107 9.13 7.17 -4.24
C VAL A 107 9.04 5.67 -4.05
N LEU A 108 7.90 5.20 -3.54
CA LEU A 108 7.60 3.79 -3.36
C LEU A 108 6.44 3.40 -4.26
N HIS A 109 6.56 2.27 -4.96
CA HIS A 109 5.46 1.63 -5.66
C HIS A 109 5.23 0.26 -5.05
N HIS A 110 3.97 -0.13 -4.93
CA HIS A 110 3.57 -1.51 -4.68
C HIS A 110 2.31 -1.87 -5.46
N ASN A 111 1.98 -3.16 -5.49
CA ASN A 111 0.75 -3.63 -6.11
C ASN A 111 -0.22 -4.19 -5.05
N HIS A 112 -1.52 -4.06 -5.32
CA HIS A 112 -2.60 -4.71 -4.58
C HIS A 112 -3.29 -5.73 -5.50
N PRO A 113 -3.17 -7.05 -5.27
CA PRO A 113 -3.82 -8.07 -6.09
C PRO A 113 -5.33 -7.89 -6.22
N ASN A 114 -5.99 -7.38 -5.17
CA ASN A 114 -7.44 -7.15 -5.17
C ASN A 114 -7.89 -5.82 -5.80
N GLY A 115 -6.96 -4.96 -6.25
CA GLY A 115 -7.30 -3.65 -6.83
C GLY A 115 -7.85 -2.63 -5.83
N SER A 116 -7.58 -2.79 -4.54
CA SER A 116 -7.98 -1.82 -3.52
C SER A 116 -7.07 -0.58 -3.47
N SER A 117 -7.56 0.51 -2.89
CA SER A 117 -6.74 1.71 -2.58
C SER A 117 -5.85 1.48 -1.35
N PHE A 118 -5.06 2.48 -0.95
CA PHE A 118 -4.21 2.44 0.24
C PHE A 118 -4.96 2.08 1.53
N SER A 119 -4.47 1.06 2.24
CA SER A 119 -4.81 0.79 3.62
C SER A 119 -4.28 1.89 4.56
N ALA A 120 -4.77 1.89 5.81
CA ALA A 120 -4.19 2.77 6.83
C ALA A 120 -2.71 2.45 7.08
N THR A 121 -2.32 1.18 7.01
CA THR A 121 -0.92 0.73 7.16
C THR A 121 -0.03 1.29 6.06
N ASP A 122 -0.49 1.28 4.80
CA ASP A 122 0.24 1.85 3.68
C ASP A 122 0.52 3.34 3.88
N LEU A 123 -0.47 4.08 4.40
CA LEU A 123 -0.30 5.51 4.66
C LEU A 123 0.58 5.78 5.89
N ARG A 124 0.55 4.92 6.92
CA ARG A 124 1.40 5.06 8.12
C ARG A 124 2.89 4.96 7.81
N ILE A 125 3.29 4.45 6.64
CA ILE A 125 4.71 4.48 6.24
C ILE A 125 5.24 5.92 6.15
N PHE A 126 4.38 6.90 5.84
CA PHE A 126 4.75 8.32 5.92
C PHE A 126 4.98 8.78 7.36
N SER A 127 4.43 8.16 8.39
CA SER A 127 4.78 8.54 9.77
C SER A 127 6.12 7.91 10.16
N HIS A 128 6.38 6.69 9.72
CA HIS A 128 7.57 5.92 10.07
C HIS A 128 8.84 6.32 9.29
N PHE A 129 8.72 6.64 8.00
CA PHE A 129 9.88 6.83 7.11
C PHE A 129 9.92 8.24 6.54
N ALA A 130 10.73 9.09 7.16
CA ALA A 130 10.78 10.53 6.89
C ALA A 130 11.20 10.91 5.45
N GLY A 131 11.93 10.03 4.75
CA GLY A 131 12.36 10.16 3.36
C GLY A 131 11.32 9.70 2.33
N ILE A 132 10.33 8.89 2.70
CA ILE A 132 9.23 8.55 1.79
C ILE A 132 8.32 9.78 1.66
N LYS A 133 8.17 10.30 0.44
CA LYS A 133 7.34 11.48 0.13
C LYS A 133 6.15 11.15 -0.74
N LEU A 134 6.27 10.12 -1.56
CA LEU A 134 5.30 9.72 -2.56
C LEU A 134 5.18 8.19 -2.56
N ILE A 135 3.95 7.69 -2.53
CA ILE A 135 3.65 6.28 -2.65
C ILE A 135 2.66 6.05 -3.78
N PHE A 136 2.78 4.91 -4.44
CA PHE A 136 1.85 4.42 -5.43
C PHE A 136 1.41 3.01 -5.05
N ALA A 137 0.10 2.76 -5.10
CA ALA A 137 -0.46 1.42 -5.08
C ALA A 137 -1.07 1.14 -6.46
N HIS A 138 -0.83 -0.03 -7.01
CA HIS A 138 -1.31 -0.42 -8.33
C HIS A 138 -2.16 -1.69 -8.26
N GLY A 139 -3.41 -1.61 -8.69
CA GLY A 139 -4.28 -2.78 -8.77
C GLY A 139 -3.94 -3.67 -9.95
N HIS A 140 -4.20 -4.98 -9.81
CA HIS A 140 -4.09 -5.91 -10.95
C HIS A 140 -5.11 -5.62 -12.06
N ASP A 141 -6.14 -4.84 -11.74
CA ASP A 141 -7.13 -4.25 -12.65
C ASP A 141 -6.62 -2.97 -13.35
N ASP A 142 -5.31 -2.69 -13.34
CA ASP A 142 -4.69 -1.48 -13.90
C ASP A 142 -5.06 -0.16 -13.20
N SER A 143 -5.83 -0.21 -12.09
CA SER A 143 -6.01 0.96 -11.24
C SER A 143 -4.68 1.44 -10.64
N SER A 144 -4.57 2.74 -10.40
CA SER A 144 -3.40 3.34 -9.78
C SER A 144 -3.81 4.42 -8.80
N TYR A 145 -3.33 4.29 -7.58
CA TYR A 145 -3.52 5.22 -6.49
C TYR A 145 -2.20 5.88 -6.19
N GLN A 146 -2.21 7.18 -6.00
CA GLN A 146 -1.05 7.97 -5.65
C GLN A 146 -1.35 8.76 -4.39
N ALA A 147 -0.43 8.76 -3.43
CA ALA A 147 -0.49 9.64 -2.28
C ALA A 147 0.86 10.34 -2.06
N GLU A 148 0.82 11.66 -1.90
CA GLU A 148 1.97 12.48 -1.48
C GLU A 148 1.69 13.10 -0.11
N ILE A 149 2.61 13.00 0.83
CA ILE A 149 2.40 13.53 2.18
C ILE A 149 2.52 15.06 2.23
N ARG A 150 1.51 15.75 2.78
CA ARG A 150 1.52 17.20 3.04
C ARG A 150 1.78 17.52 4.51
N GLN A 151 1.09 16.84 5.43
CA GLN A 151 1.14 17.12 6.87
C GLN A 151 1.52 15.89 7.70
N ARG A 152 2.82 15.57 7.74
CA ARG A 152 3.33 14.37 8.45
C ARG A 152 2.99 14.34 9.93
N GLY A 153 3.15 15.46 10.64
CA GLY A 153 2.95 15.51 12.10
C GLY A 153 1.53 15.22 12.58
N ASN A 154 0.54 15.28 11.68
CA ASN A 154 -0.87 15.02 11.98
C ASN A 154 -1.36 13.66 11.46
N LEU A 155 -0.53 12.93 10.70
CA LEU A 155 -1.02 11.83 9.88
C LEU A 155 -1.59 10.67 10.71
N ASP A 156 -0.91 10.18 11.74
CA ASP A 156 -1.39 9.03 12.52
C ASP A 156 -2.73 9.32 13.20
N ARG A 157 -2.83 10.48 13.86
CA ARG A 157 -4.09 10.93 14.47
C ARG A 157 -5.19 11.11 13.44
N ALA A 158 -4.83 11.59 12.24
CA ALA A 158 -5.78 11.73 11.16
C ALA A 158 -6.30 10.37 10.69
N LEU A 159 -5.40 9.41 10.44
CA LEU A 159 -5.73 8.04 10.01
C LEU A 159 -6.68 7.35 10.99
N ASP A 160 -6.39 7.43 12.28
CA ASP A 160 -7.25 6.83 13.32
C ASP A 160 -8.68 7.43 13.28
N ALA A 161 -8.79 8.75 13.11
CA ALA A 161 -10.08 9.42 13.03
C ALA A 161 -10.83 9.09 11.73
N VAL A 162 -10.16 9.14 10.58
CA VAL A 162 -10.82 8.95 9.28
C VAL A 162 -11.22 7.49 9.02
N GLN A 163 -10.50 6.52 9.58
CA GLN A 163 -10.86 5.11 9.45
C GLN A 163 -12.23 4.85 10.07
N GLY A 164 -12.49 5.38 11.27
CA GLY A 164 -13.81 5.29 11.91
C GLY A 164 -14.91 5.97 11.09
N MET A 165 -14.67 7.20 10.63
CA MET A 165 -15.64 7.95 9.81
C MET A 165 -16.00 7.21 8.52
N ALA A 166 -15.00 6.69 7.80
CA ALA A 166 -15.21 5.99 6.54
C ALA A 166 -15.99 4.67 6.74
N SER A 167 -15.64 3.90 7.78
CA SER A 167 -16.38 2.68 8.14
C SER A 167 -17.83 2.96 8.55
N ASP A 168 -18.08 4.04 9.29
CA ASP A 168 -19.44 4.45 9.67
C ASP A 168 -20.28 4.83 8.46
N TRP A 169 -19.73 5.68 7.59
CA TRP A 169 -20.42 6.07 6.37
C TRP A 169 -20.74 4.88 5.48
N TYR A 170 -19.78 3.96 5.31
CA TYR A 170 -19.98 2.74 4.52
C TYR A 170 -21.16 1.92 5.05
N ARG A 171 -21.19 1.67 6.38
CA ARG A 171 -22.26 0.90 7.03
C ARG A 171 -23.63 1.57 6.87
N SER A 172 -23.69 2.90 6.92
CA SER A 172 -24.95 3.64 6.83
C SER A 172 -25.47 3.87 5.41
N ASN A 173 -24.59 3.96 4.40
CA ASN A 173 -24.98 4.44 3.07
C ASN A 173 -24.73 3.43 1.94
N ALA A 174 -23.70 2.60 2.05
CA ALA A 174 -23.23 1.77 0.94
C ALA A 174 -23.68 0.30 1.05
N HIS A 175 -23.98 -0.19 2.25
CA HIS A 175 -24.43 -1.58 2.46
C HIS A 175 -25.59 -2.03 1.53
N PRO A 176 -26.61 -1.19 1.24
CA PRO A 176 -27.69 -1.58 0.33
C PRO A 176 -27.29 -1.58 -1.16
N LEU A 177 -26.26 -0.79 -1.52
CA LEU A 177 -25.86 -0.53 -2.92
C LEU A 177 -24.69 -1.43 -3.38
N VAL A 178 -23.87 -1.90 -2.44
CA VAL A 178 -22.65 -2.69 -2.70
C VAL A 178 -22.86 -4.19 -2.42
N ALA A 179 -24.11 -4.62 -2.17
CA ALA A 179 -24.46 -6.01 -1.88
C ALA A 179 -24.04 -7.04 -2.97
N CYS A 180 -23.61 -6.58 -4.14
CA CYS A 180 -23.09 -7.42 -5.22
C CYS A 180 -21.57 -7.67 -5.14
N HIS A 181 -20.82 -7.06 -4.21
CA HIS A 181 -19.37 -7.22 -4.10
C HIS A 181 -18.98 -7.68 -2.70
N ASN A 182 -18.29 -8.81 -2.61
CA ASN A 182 -17.89 -9.43 -1.34
C ASN A 182 -16.75 -8.69 -0.62
N ASP A 183 -16.13 -7.70 -1.27
CA ASP A 183 -15.06 -6.91 -0.67
C ASP A 183 -15.50 -5.45 -0.56
N THR A 184 -15.62 -4.97 0.67
CA THR A 184 -16.05 -3.62 1.04
C THR A 184 -14.87 -2.75 1.47
N ALA A 185 -13.68 -3.36 1.61
CA ALA A 185 -12.48 -2.71 2.10
C ALA A 185 -11.96 -1.68 1.09
N TRP A 186 -12.09 -1.94 -0.21
CA TRP A 186 -11.66 -1.01 -1.27
C TRP A 186 -12.37 0.35 -1.18
N LEU A 187 -13.68 0.36 -0.89
CA LEU A 187 -14.46 1.60 -0.84
C LEU A 187 -14.12 2.40 0.42
N THR A 188 -13.98 1.71 1.55
CA THR A 188 -13.63 2.33 2.83
C THR A 188 -12.24 2.98 2.74
N THR A 189 -11.25 2.29 2.18
CA THR A 189 -9.88 2.80 2.00
C THR A 189 -9.82 3.97 1.02
N HIS A 190 -10.61 3.95 -0.05
CA HIS A 190 -10.70 5.07 -0.98
C HIS A 190 -11.32 6.33 -0.33
N ILE A 191 -12.45 6.18 0.37
CA ILE A 191 -13.10 7.29 1.08
C ILE A 191 -12.18 7.89 2.13
N MET A 192 -11.44 7.04 2.87
CA MET A 192 -10.41 7.49 3.80
C MET A 192 -9.39 8.41 3.11
N CYS A 193 -8.87 8.02 1.94
CA CYS A 193 -7.93 8.82 1.17
C CYS A 193 -8.54 10.15 0.69
N LEU A 194 -9.81 10.13 0.24
CA LEU A 194 -10.53 11.34 -0.17
C LEU A 194 -10.72 12.33 1.00
N ILE A 195 -11.04 11.84 2.20
CA ILE A 195 -11.17 12.69 3.40
C ILE A 195 -9.81 13.32 3.76
N LEU A 196 -8.75 12.52 3.78
CA LEU A 196 -7.38 13.01 4.07
C LEU A 196 -6.93 14.05 3.04
N HIS A 197 -7.27 13.85 1.77
CA HIS A 197 -7.01 14.80 0.71
C HIS A 197 -7.79 16.10 0.87
N ALA A 198 -9.11 15.98 1.06
CA ALA A 198 -9.97 17.13 1.29
C ALA A 198 -9.60 17.90 2.57
N ALA A 199 -8.90 17.26 3.52
CA ALA A 199 -8.36 17.87 4.74
C ALA A 199 -6.95 18.49 4.58
N ASP A 200 -6.31 18.34 3.42
CA ASP A 200 -4.93 18.76 3.12
C ASP A 200 -3.86 18.03 3.96
N ILE A 201 -4.12 16.76 4.31
CA ILE A 201 -3.14 15.89 4.98
C ILE A 201 -2.25 15.19 3.95
N ILE A 202 -2.83 14.76 2.82
CA ILE A 202 -2.14 14.16 1.67
C ILE A 202 -2.64 14.81 0.36
N ASP A 203 -1.82 14.77 -0.69
CA ASP A 203 -2.30 14.92 -2.07
C ASP A 203 -2.59 13.52 -2.62
N TYR A 204 -3.86 13.23 -2.90
CA TYR A 204 -4.31 11.91 -3.33
C TYR A 204 -4.83 11.99 -4.75
N ARG A 205 -4.41 11.04 -5.58
CA ARG A 205 -4.91 10.90 -6.95
C ARG A 205 -5.26 9.44 -7.22
N PHE A 206 -6.30 9.28 -8.02
CA PHE A 206 -6.76 7.99 -8.51
C PHE A 206 -6.84 8.03 -10.02
N ASP A 207 -6.23 7.04 -10.67
CA ASP A 207 -6.35 6.77 -12.09
C ASP A 207 -6.90 5.35 -12.25
N GLY A 208 -8.15 5.26 -12.67
CA GLY A 208 -8.86 3.99 -12.84
C GLY A 208 -9.09 3.68 -14.31
N ASN A 209 -9.07 2.39 -14.65
CA ASN A 209 -9.55 1.94 -15.95
C ASN A 209 -11.06 2.26 -16.13
N ALA A 210 -11.58 2.11 -17.34
CA ALA A 210 -12.98 2.41 -17.65
C ALA A 210 -14.01 1.56 -16.87
N GLU A 211 -13.63 0.39 -16.38
CA GLU A 211 -14.51 -0.52 -15.63
C GLU A 211 -14.59 -0.14 -14.14
N CYS A 212 -13.46 0.25 -13.55
CA CYS A 212 -13.35 0.57 -12.14
C CYS A 212 -13.75 2.03 -11.86
N ARG A 213 -13.42 2.95 -12.78
CA ARG A 213 -13.64 4.38 -12.59
C ARG A 213 -15.08 4.75 -12.20
N PRO A 214 -16.15 4.23 -12.81
CA PRO A 214 -17.52 4.53 -12.38
C PRO A 214 -17.80 4.20 -10.91
N ARG A 215 -17.16 3.16 -10.35
CA ARG A 215 -17.33 2.74 -8.94
C ARG A 215 -16.75 3.77 -7.98
N TYR A 216 -15.58 4.29 -8.33
CA TYR A 216 -14.86 5.31 -7.55
C TYR A 216 -15.48 6.70 -7.73
N ASP A 217 -15.86 7.07 -8.95
CA ASP A 217 -16.57 8.32 -9.24
C ASP A 217 -17.92 8.36 -8.49
N PHE A 218 -18.62 7.22 -8.39
CA PHE A 218 -19.85 7.11 -7.62
C PHE A 218 -19.64 7.38 -6.12
N ALA A 219 -18.55 6.87 -5.54
CA ALA A 219 -18.16 7.17 -4.17
C ALA A 219 -17.88 8.67 -3.99
N GLY A 220 -17.22 9.30 -4.95
CA GLY A 220 -17.02 10.75 -4.97
C GLY A 220 -18.35 11.51 -5.03
N LEU A 221 -19.26 11.12 -5.92
CA LEU A 221 -20.51 11.82 -6.15
C LEU A 221 -21.46 11.74 -4.95
N LEU A 222 -21.70 10.54 -4.41
CA LEU A 222 -22.54 10.37 -3.22
C LEU A 222 -21.85 10.83 -1.94
N GLY A 223 -20.52 10.74 -1.92
CA GLY A 223 -19.71 11.07 -0.77
C GLY A 223 -19.34 12.54 -0.67
N THR A 224 -19.52 13.39 -1.68
CA THR A 224 -18.93 14.75 -1.69
C THR A 224 -19.28 15.56 -0.44
N ALA A 225 -20.57 15.61 -0.07
CA ALA A 225 -21.02 16.32 1.13
C ALA A 225 -20.42 15.71 2.41
N PHE A 226 -20.40 14.38 2.49
CA PHE A 226 -19.80 13.64 3.60
C PHE A 226 -18.28 13.90 3.71
N ILE A 227 -17.53 13.73 2.62
CA ILE A 227 -16.09 13.95 2.53
C ILE A 227 -15.73 15.36 2.99
N SER A 228 -16.47 16.37 2.51
CA SER A 228 -16.25 17.77 2.92
C SER A 228 -16.54 18.02 4.40
N ALA A 229 -17.63 17.45 4.92
CA ALA A 229 -17.99 17.54 6.34
C ALA A 229 -16.95 16.83 7.23
N SER A 230 -16.55 15.61 6.88
CA SER A 230 -15.52 14.83 7.58
C SER A 230 -14.16 15.52 7.55
N ALA A 231 -13.76 16.10 6.42
CA ALA A 231 -12.52 16.88 6.34
C ALA A 231 -12.55 18.12 7.25
N THR A 232 -13.70 18.79 7.34
CA THR A 232 -13.89 19.94 8.24
C THR A 232 -13.84 19.51 9.71
N GLN A 233 -14.51 18.42 10.06
CA GLN A 233 -14.46 17.81 11.39
C GLN A 233 -13.02 17.42 11.75
N LEU A 234 -12.32 16.74 10.86
CA LEU A 234 -10.93 16.30 11.06
C LEU A 234 -10.01 17.49 11.32
N ARG A 235 -10.06 18.55 10.51
CA ARG A 235 -9.27 19.77 10.73
C ARG A 235 -9.54 20.40 12.09
N THR A 236 -10.79 20.37 12.55
CA THR A 236 -11.19 20.90 13.86
C THR A 236 -10.58 20.06 14.99
N THR A 237 -10.69 18.73 14.90
CA THR A 237 -10.10 17.79 15.86
C THR A 237 -8.57 17.91 15.95
N LEU A 238 -7.89 18.09 14.81
CA LEU A 238 -6.43 18.24 14.79
C LEU A 238 -5.97 19.59 15.37
N ARG A 239 -6.79 20.64 15.29
CA ARG A 239 -6.47 21.96 15.87
C ARG A 239 -6.70 22.01 17.38
N SER A 240 -7.72 21.33 17.90
CA SER A 240 -8.07 21.36 19.32
C SER A 240 -7.19 20.48 20.20
N GLY A 241 -6.50 19.50 19.62
CA GLY A 241 -5.66 18.56 20.35
C GLY A 241 -4.20 18.98 20.52
N LYS A 242 -3.92 20.29 20.64
CA LYS A 242 -2.62 20.84 21.03
C LYS A 242 -2.58 21.08 22.53
#